data_AF-A0A922MV39-F1
#
_entry.id   AF-A0A922MV39-F1
#
_cell.length_a   1.000
_cell.length_b   1.000
_cell.length_c   1.000
_cell.angle_alpha   90.00
_cell.angle_beta   90.00
_cell.angle_gamma   90.00
#
_symmetry.space_group_name_H-M   'P 1'
#
loop_
_entity.id
_entity.type
_entity.pdbx_description
1 polymer ?
#
loop_
_entity_poly.entity_id
_entity_poly.type
_entity_poly.pdbx_seq_one_letter_code
_entity_poly.pdbx_strand_id
1 'polypeptide(L)'
;MLPASFLKRVFIKLIIIIIFLPSILFADIVGFTVLASQCSAQELVRLLNELFGRFDQLANDNHCLRIKILGDCYYCVSGLPEPRSDHGRCTVEMGLDMIDAIA
;
A
#
# COMPACT_ATOMS: atom_id res chain seq x y z
N MET A 1 16.50 -6.53 5.98
CA MET A 1 16.30 -7.65 5.04
C MET A 1 15.54 -8.74 5.76
N LEU A 2 14.21 -8.61 5.79
CA LEU A 2 13.36 -9.75 6.09
C LEU A 2 13.49 -10.82 4.99
N PRO A 3 13.25 -12.11 5.31
CA PRO A 3 13.25 -13.16 4.32
C PRO A 3 12.17 -12.87 3.28
N ALA A 4 12.49 -12.94 1.98
CA ALA A 4 11.51 -12.76 0.90
C ALA A 4 10.30 -13.71 1.01
N SER A 5 10.42 -14.81 1.76
CA SER A 5 9.33 -15.73 2.08
C SER A 5 8.20 -15.12 2.91
N PHE A 6 8.47 -14.06 3.67
CA PHE A 6 7.44 -13.37 4.46
C PHE A 6 6.55 -12.49 3.59
N LEU A 7 7.11 -11.77 2.61
CA LEU A 7 6.34 -10.97 1.66
C LEU A 7 5.37 -11.84 0.86
N LYS A 8 5.79 -13.04 0.47
CA LYS A 8 4.93 -14.03 -0.21
C LYS A 8 3.74 -14.55 0.62
N ARG A 9 3.72 -14.28 1.93
CA ARG A 9 2.60 -14.65 2.82
C ARG A 9 1.67 -13.48 3.12
N VAL A 10 2.01 -12.28 2.69
CA VAL A 10 1.19 -11.08 2.87
C VAL A 10 0.20 -11.00 1.71
N PHE A 11 -1.06 -11.35 1.98
CA PHE A 11 -2.14 -11.12 1.02
C PHE A 11 -2.67 -9.70 1.20
N ILE A 12 -2.73 -8.93 0.11
CA ILE A 12 -3.25 -7.56 0.17
C ILE A 12 -4.61 -7.50 -0.52
N LYS A 13 -5.59 -6.93 0.18
CA LYS A 13 -6.88 -6.56 -0.39
C LYS A 13 -6.80 -5.12 -0.88
N LEU A 14 -6.92 -4.94 -2.19
CA LEU A 14 -6.94 -3.63 -2.83
C LEU A 14 -8.37 -3.17 -3.10
N ILE A 15 -8.66 -1.92 -2.75
CA ILE A 15 -9.90 -1.21 -3.08
C ILE A 15 -9.51 0.13 -3.68
N ILE A 16 -9.96 0.39 -4.91
CA ILE A 16 -9.76 1.66 -5.61
C ILE A 16 -11.11 2.38 -5.71
N ILE A 17 -11.15 3.61 -5.24
CA ILE A 17 -12.33 4.49 -5.30
C ILE A 17 -11.98 5.69 -6.17
N ILE A 18 -12.66 5.83 -7.31
CA ILE A 18 -12.49 6.95 -8.23
C ILE A 18 -13.64 7.93 -7.99
N ILE A 19 -13.32 9.14 -7.53
CA ILE A 19 -14.28 10.24 -7.31
C ILE A 19 -13.92 11.36 -8.31
N PHE A 20 -14.86 12.26 -8.60
CA PHE A 20 -14.78 13.31 -9.63
C PHE A 20 -13.54 14.23 -9.58
N LEU A 21 -12.76 14.25 -8.48
CA LEU A 21 -11.59 15.13 -8.32
C LEU A 21 -10.36 14.41 -7.73
N PRO A 22 -10.52 13.41 -6.83
CA PRO A 22 -9.42 12.50 -6.50
C PRO A 22 -9.75 11.00 -6.67
N SER A 23 -8.73 10.21 -6.97
CA SER A 23 -8.74 8.75 -6.87
C SER A 23 -8.02 8.29 -5.61
N ILE A 24 -8.64 7.42 -4.82
CA ILE A 24 -8.10 6.92 -3.56
C ILE A 24 -7.90 5.40 -3.69
N LEU A 25 -6.73 4.92 -3.24
CA LEU A 25 -6.42 3.50 -3.10
C LEU A 25 -6.26 3.13 -1.64
N PHE A 26 -6.89 2.01 -1.30
CA PHE A 26 -6.84 1.36 0.00
C PHE A 26 -6.22 -0.03 -0.19
N ALA A 27 -5.19 -0.33 0.59
CA ALA A 27 -4.53 -1.62 0.61
C ALA A 27 -4.49 -2.16 2.04
N ASP A 28 -5.17 -3.28 2.28
CA ASP A 28 -5.28 -3.91 3.60
C ASP A 28 -4.58 -5.27 3.62
N ILE A 29 -3.87 -5.59 4.70
CA ILE A 29 -3.19 -6.89 4.84
C ILE A 29 -4.17 -7.93 5.38
N VAL A 30 -4.59 -8.84 4.51
CA VAL A 30 -5.45 -9.96 4.88
C VAL A 30 -4.71 -10.89 5.84
N GLY A 31 -5.32 -11.14 7.00
CA GLY A 31 -4.77 -12.03 8.01
C GLY A 31 -3.73 -11.38 8.92
N PHE A 32 -3.62 -10.04 8.93
CA PHE A 32 -2.70 -9.32 9.81
C PHE A 32 -2.80 -9.73 11.28
N THR A 33 -4.01 -9.94 11.82
CA THR A 33 -4.19 -10.38 13.21
C THR A 33 -3.49 -11.71 13.51
N VAL A 34 -3.50 -12.65 12.55
CA VAL A 34 -2.81 -13.94 12.68
C VAL A 34 -1.31 -13.77 12.53
N LEU A 35 -0.86 -12.91 11.61
CA LEU A 35 0.55 -12.62 11.43
C LEU A 35 1.14 -11.92 12.67
N ALA A 36 0.41 -10.97 13.24
CA ALA A 36 0.77 -10.24 14.46
C ALA A 36 0.81 -11.14 15.70
N SER A 37 0.02 -12.22 15.75
CA SER A 37 0.06 -13.17 16.87
C SER A 37 1.23 -14.15 16.79
N GLN A 38 1.84 -14.30 15.61
CA GLN A 38 2.97 -15.21 15.37
C GLN A 38 4.34 -14.51 15.38
N CYS A 39 4.36 -13.17 15.40
CA CYS A 39 5.58 -12.36 15.35
C CYS A 39 5.75 -11.57 16.65
N SER A 40 7.00 -11.27 17.02
CA SER A 40 7.25 -10.26 18.04
C SER A 40 6.88 -8.86 17.55
N ALA A 41 6.56 -7.94 18.46
CA ALA A 41 6.24 -6.55 18.12
C ALA A 41 7.35 -5.88 17.28
N GLN A 42 8.62 -6.18 17.57
CA GLN A 42 9.76 -5.62 16.83
C GLN A 42 9.84 -6.16 15.39
N GLU A 43 9.56 -7.45 15.19
CA GLU A 43 9.52 -8.05 13.85
C GLU A 43 8.35 -7.50 13.03
N LEU A 44 7.18 -7.37 13.65
CA LEU A 44 5.99 -6.82 13.00
C LEU A 44 6.21 -5.38 12.53
N VAL A 45 6.75 -4.53 13.40
CA VAL A 45 7.06 -3.13 13.05
C VAL A 45 8.10 -3.04 11.94
N ARG A 46 9.13 -3.90 11.97
CA ARG A 46 10.13 -3.96 10.88
C ARG A 46 9.49 -4.38 9.56
N LEU A 47 8.58 -5.35 9.58
CA LEU A 47 7.87 -5.82 8.40
C LEU A 47 6.98 -4.74 7.79
N LEU A 48 6.19 -4.06 8.62
CA LEU A 48 5.35 -2.96 8.18
C LEU A 48 6.19 -1.80 7.61
N ASN A 49 7.31 -1.46 8.26
CA ASN A 49 8.20 -0.41 7.76
C ASN A 49 8.86 -0.77 6.42
N GLU A 50 9.32 -2.02 6.23
CA GLU A 50 9.89 -2.45 4.96
C GLU A 50 8.82 -2.47 3.84
N LEU A 51 7.61 -2.95 4.13
CA LEU A 51 6.50 -3.00 3.16
C LEU A 51 6.02 -1.61 2.78
N PHE A 52 5.68 -0.77 3.77
CA PHE A 52 5.21 0.58 3.52
C PHE A 52 6.30 1.47 2.91
N GLY A 53 7.57 1.23 3.23
CA GLY A 53 8.67 1.91 2.54
C GLY A 53 8.73 1.63 1.04
N ARG A 54 8.42 0.40 0.61
CA ARG A 54 8.29 0.07 -0.81
C ARG A 54 7.06 0.74 -1.44
N PHE A 55 5.92 0.72 -0.74
CA PHE A 55 4.72 1.38 -1.24
C PHE A 55 4.87 2.89 -1.33
N ASP A 56 5.64 3.52 -0.45
CA ASP A 56 5.97 4.93 -0.54
C ASP A 56 6.79 5.25 -1.80
N GLN A 57 7.72 4.37 -2.19
CA GLN A 57 8.46 4.50 -3.45
C GLN A 57 7.52 4.37 -4.65
N LEU A 58 6.70 3.32 -4.69
CA LEU A 58 5.72 3.13 -5.76
C LEU A 58 4.70 4.28 -5.85
N ALA A 59 4.27 4.81 -4.70
CA ALA A 59 3.36 5.94 -4.65
C ALA A 59 4.01 7.18 -5.29
N ASN A 60 5.28 7.44 -4.99
CA ASN A 60 6.01 8.54 -5.61
C ASN A 60 6.14 8.37 -7.13
N ASP A 61 6.46 7.16 -7.59
CA ASP A 61 6.63 6.83 -9.01
C ASP A 61 5.30 6.94 -9.78
N ASN A 62 4.19 6.58 -9.14
CA ASN A 62 2.83 6.64 -9.69
C ASN A 62 2.09 7.95 -9.37
N HIS A 63 2.78 9.00 -8.92
CA HIS A 63 2.17 10.28 -8.56
C HIS A 63 0.95 10.19 -7.61
N CYS A 64 1.09 9.34 -6.60
CA CYS A 64 0.15 9.16 -5.52
C CYS A 64 0.76 9.70 -4.22
N LEU A 65 -0.02 10.47 -3.47
CA LEU A 65 0.34 10.95 -2.14
C LEU A 65 -0.16 9.97 -1.09
N ARG A 66 0.72 9.52 -0.20
CA ARG A 66 0.29 8.79 1.00
C ARG A 66 -0.49 9.72 1.92
N ILE A 67 -1.71 9.33 2.30
CA ILE A 67 -2.53 10.09 3.26
C ILE A 67 -2.11 9.74 4.68
N LYS A 68 -2.24 8.46 5.06
CA LYS A 68 -2.03 7.98 6.42
C LYS A 68 -1.86 6.47 6.43
N ILE A 69 -1.28 5.96 7.52
CA ILE A 69 -1.28 4.52 7.85
C ILE A 69 -2.23 4.34 9.04
N LEU A 70 -3.18 3.41 8.92
CA LEU A 70 -4.04 2.99 10.03
C LEU A 70 -3.78 1.52 10.31
N GLY A 71 -2.87 1.25 11.24
CA GLY A 71 -2.44 -0.12 11.54
C GLY A 71 -1.76 -0.78 10.35
N ASP A 72 -2.43 -1.77 9.79
CA ASP A 72 -2.04 -2.62 8.67
C ASP A 72 -2.59 -2.17 7.31
N CYS A 73 -3.44 -1.15 7.30
CA CYS A 73 -3.94 -0.53 6.07
C CYS A 73 -3.04 0.62 5.58
N TYR A 74 -2.73 0.59 4.28
CA TYR A 74 -2.05 1.65 3.53
C TYR A 74 -3.04 2.44 2.65
N TYR A 75 -2.94 3.78 2.68
CA TYR A 75 -3.83 4.69 1.96
C TYR A 75 -3.02 5.69 1.13
N CYS A 76 -3.32 5.77 -0.16
CA CYS A 76 -2.79 6.80 -1.03
C CYS A 76 -3.88 7.42 -1.92
N VAL A 77 -3.60 8.63 -2.42
CA VAL A 77 -4.52 9.40 -3.25
C VAL A 77 -3.77 10.01 -4.43
N SER A 78 -4.43 10.05 -5.58
CA SER A 78 -3.97 10.80 -6.74
C SER A 78 -4.98 11.90 -7.07
N GLY A 79 -4.50 13.06 -7.54
CA GLY A 79 -5.34 14.25 -7.80
C GLY A 79 -5.47 15.22 -6.63
N LEU A 80 -4.68 15.04 -5.57
CA LEU A 80 -4.54 16.00 -4.46
C LEU A 80 -3.06 16.12 -4.02
N PRO A 81 -2.61 17.30 -3.54
CA PRO A 81 -3.37 18.56 -3.47
C PRO A 81 -3.56 19.23 -4.85
N GLU A 82 -2.71 18.91 -5.82
CA GLU A 82 -2.84 19.35 -7.20
C GLU A 82 -3.78 18.40 -8.01
N PRO A 83 -4.86 18.93 -8.61
CA PRO A 83 -5.71 18.17 -9.52
C PRO A 83 -4.92 17.70 -10.74
N ARG A 84 -5.22 16.49 -11.21
CA ARG A 84 -4.61 15.93 -12.42
C ARG A 84 -5.62 15.07 -13.17
N SER A 85 -5.65 15.13 -14.50
CA SER A 85 -6.65 14.43 -15.31
C SER A 85 -6.42 12.91 -15.38
N ASP A 86 -5.21 12.45 -15.10
CA ASP A 86 -4.78 11.04 -15.11
C ASP A 86 -4.85 10.39 -13.72
N HIS A 87 -5.48 11.03 -12.73
CA HIS A 87 -5.54 10.53 -11.34
C HIS A 87 -6.02 9.07 -11.25
N GLY A 88 -7.02 8.69 -12.05
CA GLY A 88 -7.54 7.33 -12.10
C GLY A 88 -6.53 6.32 -12.64
N ARG A 89 -5.74 6.71 -13.66
CA ARG A 89 -4.69 5.86 -14.24
C ARG A 89 -3.56 5.65 -13.24
N CYS A 90 -3.05 6.73 -12.65
CA CYS A 90 -2.02 6.70 -11.60
C CYS A 90 -2.39 5.76 -10.45
N THR A 91 -3.64 5.82 -9.98
CA THR A 91 -4.10 4.95 -8.88
C THR A 91 -4.23 3.48 -9.29
N VAL A 92 -4.58 3.19 -10.54
CA VAL A 92 -4.63 1.81 -11.06
C VAL A 92 -3.23 1.25 -11.26
N GLU A 93 -2.31 2.01 -11.86
CA GLU A 93 -0.90 1.62 -12.04
C GLU A 93 -0.25 1.38 -10.67
N MET A 94 -0.48 2.26 -9.69
CA MET A 94 -0.07 2.03 -8.30
C MET A 94 -0.57 0.69 -7.75
N GLY A 95 -1.86 0.36 -7.95
CA GLY A 95 -2.42 -0.90 -7.48
C GLY A 95 -1.78 -2.13 -8.13
N LEU A 96 -1.45 -2.05 -9.42
CA LEU A 96 -0.75 -3.13 -10.15
C LEU A 96 0.68 -3.29 -9.63
N ASP A 97 1.42 -2.19 -9.48
CA ASP A 97 2.79 -2.22 -8.96
C ASP A 97 2.85 -2.76 -7.53
N MET A 98 1.85 -2.46 -6.70
CA MET A 98 1.73 -3.03 -5.35
C MET A 98 1.55 -4.55 -5.38
N ILE A 99 0.80 -5.09 -6.34
CA ILE A 99 0.63 -6.54 -6.53
C ILE A 99 1.97 -7.16 -6.97
N ASP A 100 2.65 -6.55 -7.93
CA ASP A 100 3.93 -7.04 -8.45
C ASP A 100 5.04 -6.98 -7.39
N ALA A 101 5.02 -5.98 -6.51
CA ALA A 101 6.00 -5.84 -5.43
C ALA A 101 5.88 -6.88 -4.30
N ILE A 102 4.73 -7.56 -4.20
CA ILE A 102 4.46 -8.60 -3.19
C ILE A 102 4.44 -10.03 -3.77
N ALA A 103 4.40 -10.19 -5.10
CA ALA A 103 4.45 -11.48 -5.81
C ALA A 103 5.84 -12.14 -5.76
#